data_AF-A0AA88BAE8-F1
#
_entry.id   AF-A0AA88BAE8-F1
#
_cell.length_a   1.000
_cell.length_b   1.000
_cell.length_c   1.000
_cell.angle_alpha   90.00
_cell.angle_beta   90.00
_cell.angle_gamma   90.00
#
_symmetry.space_group_name_H-M   'P 1'
#
loop_
_entity.id
_entity.type
_entity.pdbx_description
1 polymer ?
#
loop_
_entity_poly.entity_id
_entity_poly.type
_entity_poly.pdbx_seq_one_letter_code
_entity_poly.pdbx_strand_id
1 'polypeptide(L)'
;MALSSNFNKPFGDPSNYPPAAGDEDIRALLHRTADESAVFKHQFPPRFPISGRTYFGGLPTAPADFRWPRAPDGTPYSFMAQVDCAELPDFQLRKFLPASGVLHFFVNWDVFDGLDEAQSWPNHVVLSRDTTEPCREVRPPDDLPPCYGASNARFYFPWLEHTDRHDYPRAFARKAMTMGVVRTFAEEHPRELDGNSAGRYQQIWEEEQAAELARFYGDPVIADALPGPKDDFAARRTVQRPTTTFPAGWIDIEVFCGLFLKEVLERGIKQIERGKDAAGQPWPVDPAAVRAAYENALTTANGWIERSRSAGLTSPVPEADRMAFWSWLEEMNAAAVDPITDSRCARVLNQLSWKTVRTGAHICLSASEAASSLVPEEMMGELRMEHSVLVAGKWPRRAGRHQMLGAGRDVQGAPRRHTLAAGDPLLSDVLLLQLDTDWAVPWMLADCGVLQYWISVSDLRAERFDRVRVTIEGH
;
A
#
# COMPACT_ATOMS: atom_id res chain seq x y z
N MET A 1 20.78 -7.02 -31.82
CA MET A 1 21.52 -6.69 -30.59
C MET A 1 20.93 -7.50 -29.47
N ALA A 2 21.70 -8.46 -28.95
CA ALA A 2 21.32 -9.27 -27.80
C ALA A 2 21.09 -8.36 -26.58
N LEU A 3 20.16 -8.73 -25.70
CA LEU A 3 20.19 -8.21 -24.33
C LEU A 3 21.59 -8.56 -23.80
N SER A 4 22.40 -7.52 -23.59
CA SER A 4 23.69 -7.66 -22.92
C SER A 4 23.48 -8.47 -21.64
N SER A 5 24.44 -9.32 -21.34
CA SER A 5 24.54 -10.29 -20.24
C SER A 5 24.35 -9.76 -18.82
N ASN A 6 23.77 -8.57 -18.63
CA ASN A 6 23.59 -7.89 -17.35
C ASN A 6 22.73 -8.70 -16.37
N PHE A 7 21.89 -9.62 -16.85
CA PHE A 7 21.07 -10.48 -15.98
C PHE A 7 21.84 -11.69 -15.40
N ASN A 8 22.96 -12.12 -16.00
CA ASN A 8 23.63 -13.38 -15.61
C ASN A 8 24.99 -13.20 -14.92
N LYS A 9 25.59 -12.00 -14.96
CA LYS A 9 26.75 -11.63 -14.15
C LYS A 9 26.72 -10.13 -13.91
N PRO A 10 26.35 -9.63 -12.71
CA PRO A 10 26.39 -8.19 -12.44
C PRO A 10 27.79 -7.60 -12.67
N PHE A 11 28.83 -8.42 -12.53
CA PHE A 11 30.23 -7.98 -12.59
C PHE A 11 31.02 -8.39 -13.84
N GLY A 12 30.47 -9.14 -14.80
CA GLY A 12 31.23 -9.49 -16.01
C GLY A 12 32.51 -10.33 -15.74
N ASP A 13 33.66 -9.92 -16.28
CA ASP A 13 34.96 -10.64 -16.15
C ASP A 13 35.64 -10.38 -14.79
N PRO A 14 35.92 -11.42 -13.98
CA PRO A 14 36.63 -11.31 -12.70
C PRO A 14 37.98 -10.58 -12.75
N SER A 15 38.69 -10.61 -13.88
CA SER A 15 40.00 -9.93 -14.00
C SER A 15 39.90 -8.41 -13.95
N ASN A 16 38.70 -7.85 -14.07
CA ASN A 16 38.45 -6.41 -13.98
C ASN A 16 38.40 -5.90 -12.53
N TYR A 17 38.57 -6.77 -11.53
CA TYR A 17 38.43 -6.44 -10.11
C TYR A 17 39.71 -6.75 -9.34
N PRO A 18 40.58 -5.75 -9.08
CA PRO A 18 41.72 -5.94 -8.20
C PRO A 18 41.24 -6.24 -6.76
N PRO A 19 41.92 -7.11 -6.01
CA PRO A 19 41.50 -7.46 -4.64
C PRO A 19 41.43 -6.27 -3.67
N ALA A 20 42.29 -5.28 -3.84
CA ALA A 20 42.23 -4.00 -3.14
C ALA A 20 41.76 -2.92 -4.12
N ALA A 21 40.58 -2.35 -3.86
CA ALA A 21 39.98 -1.31 -4.69
C ALA A 21 39.83 -0.02 -3.89
N GLY A 22 40.23 1.12 -4.46
CA GLY A 22 39.97 2.43 -3.84
C GLY A 22 38.49 2.83 -3.95
N ASP A 23 38.09 3.87 -3.20
CA ASP A 23 36.72 4.40 -3.25
C ASP A 23 36.26 4.77 -4.67
N GLU A 24 37.15 5.37 -5.46
CA GLU A 24 36.86 5.74 -6.86
C GLU A 24 36.66 4.52 -7.76
N ASP A 25 37.44 3.46 -7.56
CA ASP A 25 37.29 2.19 -8.30
C ASP A 25 35.95 1.52 -7.97
N ILE A 26 35.56 1.55 -6.69
CA ILE A 26 34.26 1.03 -6.22
C ILE A 26 33.11 1.84 -6.83
N ARG A 27 33.16 3.18 -6.80
CA ARG A 27 32.12 4.02 -7.44
C ARG A 27 32.07 3.74 -8.94
N ALA A 28 33.21 3.71 -9.62
CA ALA A 28 33.26 3.41 -11.05
C ALA A 28 32.68 2.02 -11.38
N LEU A 29 32.90 1.03 -10.51
CA LEU A 29 32.28 -0.28 -10.60
C LEU A 29 30.75 -0.20 -10.47
N LEU A 30 30.24 0.40 -9.39
CA LEU A 30 28.80 0.55 -9.15
C LEU A 30 28.09 1.21 -10.34
N HIS A 31 28.62 2.34 -10.82
CA HIS A 31 28.02 3.09 -11.92
C HIS A 31 28.11 2.35 -13.26
N ARG A 32 29.14 1.54 -13.48
CA ARG A 32 29.29 0.73 -14.71
C ARG A 32 28.31 -0.44 -14.76
N THR A 33 27.93 -0.98 -13.61
CA THR A 33 27.03 -2.14 -13.50
C THR A 33 25.60 -1.77 -13.09
N ALA A 34 25.30 -0.48 -12.98
CA ALA A 34 23.99 0.02 -12.62
C ALA A 34 22.95 -0.36 -13.68
N ASP A 35 21.76 -0.76 -13.23
CA ASP A 35 20.61 -1.02 -14.08
C ASP A 35 19.57 0.10 -13.94
N GLU A 36 18.86 0.40 -15.02
CA GLU A 36 17.85 1.47 -15.04
C GLU A 36 16.45 0.90 -14.91
N SER A 37 15.64 1.55 -14.07
CA SER A 37 14.21 1.26 -13.96
C SER A 37 13.41 2.55 -14.06
N ALA A 38 12.23 2.45 -14.66
CA ALA A 38 11.23 3.51 -14.56
C ALA A 38 10.54 3.36 -13.19
N VAL A 39 10.59 4.38 -12.35
CA VAL A 39 10.06 4.37 -10.99
C VAL A 39 8.89 5.34 -10.83
N PHE A 40 8.05 5.11 -9.82
CA PHE A 40 6.87 5.93 -9.55
C PHE A 40 6.98 6.64 -8.21
N LYS A 41 6.61 7.91 -8.19
CA LYS A 41 6.52 8.75 -7.00
C LYS A 41 5.11 9.28 -6.84
N HIS A 42 4.57 9.23 -5.63
CA HIS A 42 3.31 9.88 -5.30
C HIS A 42 3.35 11.38 -5.55
N GLN A 43 2.29 11.91 -6.17
CA GLN A 43 2.02 13.34 -6.11
C GLN A 43 1.38 13.64 -4.75
N PHE A 44 2.19 14.13 -3.81
CA PHE A 44 1.78 14.44 -2.44
C PHE A 44 2.10 15.91 -2.06
N PRO A 45 1.14 16.67 -1.52
CA PRO A 45 -0.29 16.35 -1.42
C PRO A 45 -0.93 16.14 -2.81
N PRO A 46 -2.03 15.37 -2.91
CA PRO A 46 -2.69 15.13 -4.17
C PRO A 46 -3.28 16.43 -4.74
N ARG A 47 -3.31 16.53 -6.07
CA ARG A 47 -3.94 17.63 -6.80
C ARG A 47 -5.21 17.12 -7.46
N PHE A 48 -6.30 17.88 -7.28
CA PHE A 48 -7.60 17.56 -7.84
C PHE A 48 -7.97 18.53 -8.98
N PRO A 49 -8.66 18.06 -10.03
CA PRO A 49 -8.87 16.65 -10.34
C PRO A 49 -7.54 15.94 -10.67
N ILE A 50 -7.43 14.66 -10.32
CA ILE A 50 -6.28 13.84 -10.73
C ILE A 50 -6.29 13.79 -12.26
N SER A 51 -5.33 14.47 -12.86
CA SER A 51 -5.18 14.63 -14.30
C SER A 51 -4.10 13.68 -14.81
N GLY A 52 -4.20 13.26 -16.07
CA GLY A 52 -3.24 12.35 -16.70
C GLY A 52 -3.77 10.91 -16.82
N ARG A 53 -2.97 10.06 -17.46
CA ARG A 53 -3.35 8.67 -17.78
C ARG A 53 -2.51 7.63 -17.04
N THR A 54 -1.55 8.08 -16.22
CA THR A 54 -0.78 7.24 -15.29
C THR A 54 -1.21 7.45 -13.83
N TYR A 55 -1.78 6.41 -13.22
CA TYR A 55 -2.22 6.44 -11.82
C TYR A 55 -2.38 5.03 -11.26
N PHE A 56 -2.34 4.90 -9.93
CA PHE A 56 -2.63 3.65 -9.23
C PHE A 56 -3.98 3.71 -8.52
N GLY A 57 -4.61 2.55 -8.35
CA GLY A 57 -5.95 2.44 -7.77
C GLY A 57 -7.04 3.17 -8.58
N GLY A 58 -8.24 3.21 -8.03
CA GLY A 58 -9.43 3.74 -8.69
C GLY A 58 -10.01 2.75 -9.70
N LEU A 59 -10.57 3.30 -10.77
CA LEU A 59 -11.10 2.54 -11.91
C LEU A 59 -10.33 2.93 -13.17
N PRO A 60 -10.18 2.01 -14.16
CA PRO A 60 -9.48 2.32 -15.39
C PRO A 60 -10.22 3.36 -16.22
N THR A 61 -9.46 4.19 -16.94
CA THR A 61 -9.99 5.16 -17.90
C THR A 61 -9.61 4.68 -19.28
N ALA A 62 -10.58 4.15 -20.02
CA ALA A 62 -10.34 3.43 -21.26
C ALA A 62 -11.38 3.79 -22.35
N PRO A 63 -11.16 3.36 -23.61
CA PRO A 63 -12.15 3.49 -24.68
C PRO A 63 -13.45 2.71 -24.40
N ALA A 64 -14.51 3.00 -25.16
CA ALA A 64 -15.84 2.44 -24.92
C ALA A 64 -15.94 0.93 -25.14
N ASP A 65 -15.04 0.34 -25.94
CA ASP A 65 -14.98 -1.09 -26.24
C ASP A 65 -14.10 -1.89 -25.24
N PHE A 66 -13.60 -1.23 -24.19
CA PHE A 66 -12.77 -1.87 -23.16
C PHE A 66 -13.51 -3.06 -22.52
N ARG A 67 -12.86 -4.24 -22.55
CA ARG A 67 -13.37 -5.46 -21.94
C ARG A 67 -12.68 -5.70 -20.61
N TRP A 68 -13.47 -5.73 -19.54
CA TRP A 68 -12.95 -6.01 -18.20
C TRP A 68 -12.32 -7.42 -18.14
N PRO A 69 -11.04 -7.56 -17.74
CA PRO A 69 -10.40 -8.87 -17.63
C PRO A 69 -11.03 -9.78 -16.60
N ARG A 70 -11.16 -11.06 -16.96
CA ARG A 70 -11.77 -12.09 -16.12
C ARG A 70 -10.91 -13.35 -16.12
N ALA A 71 -10.95 -14.04 -15.00
CA ALA A 71 -10.51 -15.41 -14.83
C ALA A 71 -11.20 -16.39 -15.80
N PRO A 72 -10.63 -17.59 -16.03
CA PRO A 72 -11.32 -18.66 -16.74
C PRO A 72 -12.66 -19.07 -16.12
N ASP A 73 -12.81 -18.96 -14.79
CA ASP A 73 -14.07 -19.21 -14.07
C ASP A 73 -15.09 -18.06 -14.15
N GLY A 74 -14.72 -16.95 -14.80
CA GLY A 74 -15.54 -15.76 -14.97
C GLY A 74 -15.29 -14.67 -13.93
N THR A 75 -14.54 -14.91 -12.86
CA THR A 75 -14.28 -13.92 -11.80
C THR A 75 -13.55 -12.69 -12.36
N PRO A 76 -14.09 -11.47 -12.19
CA PRO A 76 -13.45 -10.25 -12.69
C PRO A 76 -12.24 -9.88 -11.83
N TYR A 77 -11.16 -9.45 -12.48
CA TYR A 77 -9.94 -9.04 -11.78
C TYR A 77 -10.08 -7.64 -11.19
N SER A 78 -9.42 -7.38 -10.07
CA SER A 78 -9.31 -6.05 -9.47
C SER A 78 -8.31 -5.20 -10.25
N PHE A 79 -8.69 -3.97 -10.56
CA PHE A 79 -7.80 -3.01 -11.20
C PHE A 79 -6.77 -2.46 -10.19
N MET A 80 -5.51 -2.44 -10.60
CA MET A 80 -4.38 -2.01 -9.75
C MET A 80 -3.76 -0.71 -10.22
N ALA A 81 -3.47 -0.60 -11.51
CA ALA A 81 -2.74 0.54 -12.05
C ALA A 81 -3.02 0.75 -13.53
N GLN A 82 -2.80 1.97 -13.98
CA GLN A 82 -2.76 2.31 -15.39
C GLN A 82 -1.52 3.15 -15.67
N VAL A 83 -0.85 2.88 -16.78
CA VAL A 83 0.35 3.60 -17.23
C VAL A 83 0.18 4.03 -18.67
N ASP A 84 0.33 5.32 -18.95
CA ASP A 84 0.42 5.83 -20.32
C ASP A 84 1.84 5.64 -20.86
N CYS A 85 1.96 4.85 -21.92
CA CYS A 85 3.25 4.55 -22.52
C CYS A 85 3.92 5.81 -23.10
N ALA A 86 3.16 6.83 -23.48
CA ALA A 86 3.71 8.09 -23.98
C ALA A 86 4.31 8.96 -22.85
N GLU A 87 3.92 8.75 -21.60
CA GLU A 87 4.45 9.45 -20.43
C GLU A 87 5.73 8.79 -19.87
N LEU A 88 6.06 7.56 -20.30
CA LEU A 88 7.24 6.84 -19.83
C LEU A 88 8.53 7.60 -20.18
N PRO A 89 9.46 7.77 -19.23
CA PRO A 89 10.73 8.43 -19.50
C PRO A 89 11.58 7.60 -20.47
N ASP A 90 12.59 8.23 -21.08
CA ASP A 90 13.59 7.52 -21.88
C ASP A 90 14.64 6.86 -20.96
N PHE A 91 14.92 5.58 -21.20
CA PHE A 91 15.89 4.76 -20.47
C PHE A 91 16.24 3.51 -21.29
N GLN A 92 17.29 2.77 -20.91
CA GLN A 92 17.86 1.69 -21.72
C GLN A 92 16.84 0.67 -22.28
N LEU A 93 15.82 0.33 -21.47
CA LEU A 93 14.83 -0.68 -21.82
C LEU A 93 13.51 -0.09 -22.39
N ARG A 94 13.38 1.24 -22.47
CA ARG A 94 12.19 1.95 -23.00
C ARG A 94 11.77 1.46 -24.38
N LYS A 95 12.74 1.15 -25.25
CA LYS A 95 12.54 0.67 -26.63
C LYS A 95 11.76 -0.65 -26.75
N PHE A 96 11.59 -1.39 -25.67
CA PHE A 96 10.82 -2.64 -25.67
C PHE A 96 9.35 -2.44 -25.27
N LEU A 97 9.01 -1.29 -24.67
CA LEU A 97 7.63 -0.95 -24.32
C LEU A 97 6.95 -0.26 -25.52
N PRO A 98 5.62 -0.33 -25.64
CA PRO A 98 4.88 0.41 -26.66
C PRO A 98 5.25 1.89 -26.67
N ALA A 99 5.30 2.51 -27.86
CA ALA A 99 5.59 3.94 -27.97
C ALA A 99 4.44 4.80 -27.42
N SER A 100 3.21 4.28 -27.49
CA SER A 100 1.98 4.98 -27.11
C SER A 100 0.87 3.99 -26.73
N GLY A 101 -0.31 4.49 -26.37
CA GLY A 101 -1.36 3.69 -25.75
C GLY A 101 -1.17 3.52 -24.25
N VAL A 102 -2.07 2.77 -23.63
CA VAL A 102 -2.19 2.66 -22.17
C VAL A 102 -2.19 1.20 -21.74
N LEU A 103 -1.31 0.87 -20.79
CA LEU A 103 -1.29 -0.42 -20.12
C LEU A 103 -2.16 -0.35 -18.86
N HIS A 104 -3.12 -1.25 -18.75
CA HIS A 104 -3.98 -1.43 -17.58
C HIS A 104 -3.59 -2.73 -16.87
N PHE A 105 -3.30 -2.66 -15.57
CA PHE A 105 -2.83 -3.77 -14.76
C PHE A 105 -3.91 -4.24 -13.79
N PHE A 106 -4.12 -5.55 -13.74
CA PHE A 106 -5.16 -6.21 -12.99
C PHE A 106 -4.62 -7.40 -12.20
N VAL A 107 -5.27 -7.69 -11.08
CA VAL A 107 -4.91 -8.82 -10.22
C VAL A 107 -6.15 -9.64 -9.85
N ASN A 108 -5.97 -10.96 -9.73
CA ASN A 108 -6.97 -11.81 -9.11
C ASN A 108 -6.53 -12.12 -7.67
N TRP A 109 -7.27 -11.62 -6.68
CA TRP A 109 -6.94 -11.84 -5.27
C TRP A 109 -7.20 -13.28 -4.82
N ASP A 110 -8.18 -13.96 -5.40
CA ASP A 110 -8.58 -15.31 -4.97
C ASP A 110 -7.53 -16.37 -5.33
N VAL A 111 -6.63 -16.09 -6.29
CA VAL A 111 -5.53 -17.01 -6.67
C VAL A 111 -4.46 -17.10 -5.58
N PHE A 112 -4.38 -16.10 -4.70
CA PHE A 112 -3.36 -16.05 -3.65
C PHE A 112 -3.83 -16.67 -2.32
N ASP A 113 -5.04 -17.25 -2.29
CA ASP A 113 -5.53 -18.01 -1.13
C ASP A 113 -4.84 -19.39 -1.09
N GLY A 114 -3.59 -19.41 -0.62
CA GLY A 114 -2.83 -20.64 -0.34
C GLY A 114 -1.91 -21.16 -1.45
N LEU A 115 -1.58 -20.37 -2.47
CA LEU A 115 -0.62 -20.74 -3.53
C LEU A 115 0.51 -19.70 -3.63
N ASP A 116 1.77 -20.18 -3.56
CA ASP A 116 2.99 -19.37 -3.65
C ASP A 116 3.23 -18.76 -5.05
N GLU A 117 2.46 -19.15 -6.07
CA GLU A 117 2.57 -18.58 -7.42
C GLU A 117 1.20 -18.59 -8.11
N ALA A 118 0.74 -17.42 -8.58
CA ALA A 118 -0.37 -17.32 -9.54
C ALA A 118 0.11 -17.80 -10.92
N GLN A 119 0.28 -19.12 -11.06
CA GLN A 119 0.65 -19.69 -12.33
C GLN A 119 -0.56 -19.62 -13.28
N SER A 120 -0.39 -18.86 -14.36
CA SER A 120 -0.92 -19.14 -15.71
C SER A 120 -2.26 -18.55 -16.16
N TRP A 121 -2.95 -17.70 -15.40
CA TRP A 121 -4.17 -17.10 -15.93
C TRP A 121 -3.83 -15.92 -16.86
N PRO A 122 -4.34 -15.89 -18.10
CA PRO A 122 -4.00 -14.84 -19.05
C PRO A 122 -4.72 -13.52 -18.70
N ASN A 123 -4.34 -12.44 -19.38
CA ASN A 123 -5.03 -11.16 -19.41
C ASN A 123 -4.99 -10.32 -18.12
N HIS A 124 -3.96 -10.49 -17.29
CA HIS A 124 -3.69 -9.55 -16.19
C HIS A 124 -3.28 -8.15 -16.66
N VAL A 125 -2.88 -8.01 -17.92
CA VAL A 125 -2.50 -6.73 -18.53
C VAL A 125 -3.25 -6.54 -19.84
N VAL A 126 -3.90 -5.38 -19.98
CA VAL A 126 -4.60 -4.98 -21.21
C VAL A 126 -3.91 -3.75 -21.78
N LEU A 127 -3.58 -3.78 -23.07
CA LEU A 127 -3.13 -2.60 -23.81
C LEU A 127 -4.31 -1.97 -24.55
N SER A 128 -4.71 -0.78 -24.14
CA SER A 128 -5.61 0.08 -24.93
C SER A 128 -4.78 0.91 -25.90
N ARG A 129 -5.05 0.79 -27.20
CA ARG A 129 -4.40 1.63 -28.23
C ARG A 129 -4.92 3.06 -28.15
N ASP A 130 -4.14 4.00 -28.67
CA ASP A 130 -4.63 5.35 -28.85
C ASP A 130 -5.81 5.36 -29.81
N THR A 131 -6.83 6.11 -29.42
CA THR A 131 -8.07 6.25 -30.17
C THR A 131 -8.44 7.72 -30.20
N THR A 132 -9.16 8.12 -31.24
CA THR A 132 -9.80 9.45 -31.32
C THR A 132 -11.04 9.53 -30.44
N GLU A 133 -11.56 8.39 -29.98
CA GLU A 133 -12.71 8.35 -29.07
C GLU A 133 -12.32 8.80 -27.65
N PRO A 134 -13.23 9.52 -26.96
CA PRO A 134 -12.96 9.96 -25.60
C PRO A 134 -12.90 8.77 -24.65
N CYS A 135 -11.76 8.60 -23.97
CA CYS A 135 -11.65 7.64 -22.87
C CYS A 135 -12.49 8.10 -21.68
N ARG A 136 -13.16 7.15 -21.02
CA ARG A 136 -13.98 7.40 -19.83
C ARG A 136 -13.66 6.39 -18.75
N GLU A 137 -13.97 6.74 -17.51
CA GLU A 137 -13.89 5.79 -16.42
C GLU A 137 -14.83 4.61 -16.68
N VAL A 138 -14.29 3.40 -16.65
CA VAL A 138 -15.05 2.17 -16.92
C VAL A 138 -15.78 1.76 -15.66
N ARG A 139 -17.10 1.59 -15.76
CA ARG A 139 -17.90 1.05 -14.66
C ARG A 139 -17.44 -0.38 -14.33
N PRO A 140 -17.11 -0.71 -13.07
CA PRO A 140 -16.73 -2.06 -12.71
C PRO A 140 -17.91 -3.02 -12.87
N PRO A 141 -17.67 -4.31 -13.14
CA PRO A 141 -18.71 -5.32 -13.11
C PRO A 141 -19.43 -5.38 -11.76
N ASP A 142 -20.74 -5.62 -11.76
CA ASP A 142 -21.54 -5.71 -10.52
C ASP A 142 -21.10 -6.91 -9.64
N ASP A 143 -20.46 -7.91 -10.24
CA ASP A 143 -19.88 -9.09 -9.59
C ASP A 143 -18.41 -8.92 -9.17
N LEU A 144 -17.82 -7.71 -9.26
CA LEU A 144 -16.42 -7.46 -8.86
C LEU A 144 -16.17 -7.75 -7.39
N PRO A 145 -15.30 -8.70 -7.00
CA PRO A 145 -15.01 -8.93 -5.59
C PRO A 145 -14.47 -7.66 -4.90
N PRO A 146 -14.62 -7.55 -3.57
CA PRO A 146 -13.89 -6.56 -2.79
C PRO A 146 -12.39 -6.57 -3.08
N CYS A 147 -11.74 -5.43 -2.82
CA CYS A 147 -10.29 -5.39 -2.70
C CYS A 147 -9.83 -6.47 -1.73
N TYR A 148 -8.77 -7.20 -2.11
CA TYR A 148 -8.25 -8.39 -1.41
C TYR A 148 -9.11 -9.65 -1.49
N GLY A 149 -10.18 -9.66 -2.30
CA GLY A 149 -11.05 -10.81 -2.45
C GLY A 149 -12.04 -10.97 -1.29
N ALA A 150 -13.05 -11.82 -1.49
CA ALA A 150 -14.17 -11.96 -0.54
C ALA A 150 -13.72 -12.51 0.83
N SER A 151 -12.71 -13.39 0.85
CA SER A 151 -12.23 -14.04 2.09
C SER A 151 -11.37 -13.13 2.97
N ASN A 152 -10.63 -12.18 2.36
CA ASN A 152 -9.61 -11.41 3.08
C ASN A 152 -9.97 -9.93 3.30
N ALA A 153 -10.96 -9.38 2.60
CA ALA A 153 -11.34 -7.97 2.73
C ALA A 153 -11.53 -7.51 4.19
N ARG A 154 -12.11 -8.38 5.04
CA ARG A 154 -12.31 -8.11 6.47
C ARG A 154 -11.05 -7.82 7.28
N PHE A 155 -9.90 -8.36 6.86
CA PHE A 155 -8.63 -8.12 7.55
C PHE A 155 -8.06 -6.74 7.23
N TYR A 156 -8.37 -6.22 6.04
CA TYR A 156 -7.88 -4.94 5.53
C TYR A 156 -8.86 -3.79 5.76
N PHE A 157 -10.15 -4.09 5.88
CA PHE A 157 -11.21 -3.15 6.24
C PHE A 157 -11.94 -3.60 7.51
N PRO A 158 -11.22 -3.78 8.64
CA PRO A 158 -11.79 -4.37 9.86
C PRO A 158 -12.93 -3.55 10.48
N TRP A 159 -13.05 -2.27 10.11
CA TRP A 159 -14.13 -1.39 10.54
C TRP A 159 -15.46 -1.65 9.80
N LEU A 160 -15.47 -2.47 8.76
CA LEU A 160 -16.69 -2.85 8.03
C LEU A 160 -17.23 -4.24 8.42
N GLU A 161 -16.42 -5.08 9.08
CA GLU A 161 -16.73 -6.50 9.41
C GLU A 161 -18.01 -6.70 10.20
N HIS A 162 -18.34 -5.80 11.13
CA HIS A 162 -19.53 -5.96 11.98
C HIS A 162 -20.63 -4.96 11.63
N THR A 163 -20.55 -4.37 10.43
CA THR A 163 -21.61 -3.51 9.91
C THR A 163 -22.65 -4.33 9.16
N ASP A 164 -23.89 -3.86 9.15
CA ASP A 164 -25.05 -4.50 8.52
C ASP A 164 -24.84 -4.89 7.04
N ARG A 165 -24.04 -4.12 6.29
CA ARG A 165 -23.89 -4.29 4.83
C ARG A 165 -22.62 -4.99 4.37
N HIS A 166 -21.57 -5.05 5.19
CA HIS A 166 -20.23 -5.51 4.77
C HIS A 166 -19.79 -4.90 3.41
N ASP A 167 -20.06 -3.59 3.22
CA ASP A 167 -19.83 -2.86 1.97
C ASP A 167 -18.33 -2.58 1.74
N TYR A 168 -17.52 -3.63 1.63
CA TYR A 168 -16.09 -3.50 1.39
C TYR A 168 -15.81 -2.82 0.04
N PRO A 169 -14.80 -1.93 -0.02
CA PRO A 169 -14.41 -1.29 -1.26
C PRO A 169 -14.04 -2.33 -2.32
N ARG A 170 -14.51 -2.12 -3.56
CA ARG A 170 -14.17 -2.95 -4.74
C ARG A 170 -13.10 -2.33 -5.64
N ALA A 171 -12.67 -1.12 -5.30
CA ALA A 171 -11.58 -0.40 -5.93
C ALA A 171 -10.77 0.34 -4.86
N PHE A 172 -9.45 0.40 -5.04
CA PHE A 172 -8.58 1.22 -4.20
C PHE A 172 -8.79 2.71 -4.51
N ALA A 173 -8.28 3.59 -3.65
CA ALA A 173 -8.30 5.02 -3.94
C ALA A 173 -7.35 5.35 -5.10
N ARG A 174 -7.78 6.24 -6.01
CA ARG A 174 -6.94 6.70 -7.13
C ARG A 174 -5.80 7.59 -6.61
N LYS A 175 -4.57 7.33 -7.03
CA LYS A 175 -3.38 8.14 -6.72
C LYS A 175 -2.63 8.48 -8.00
N ALA A 176 -2.44 9.77 -8.24
CA ALA A 176 -1.62 10.27 -9.34
C ALA A 176 -0.15 9.92 -9.11
N MET A 177 0.52 9.48 -10.17
CA MET A 177 1.92 9.09 -10.13
C MET A 177 2.76 10.01 -11.00
N THR A 178 3.97 10.31 -10.53
CA THR A 178 5.04 10.90 -11.33
C THR A 178 6.04 9.81 -11.66
N MET A 179 6.36 9.66 -12.94
CA MET A 179 7.37 8.71 -13.39
C MET A 179 8.75 9.38 -13.49
N GLY A 180 9.79 8.60 -13.29
CA GLY A 180 11.17 8.99 -13.58
C GLY A 180 12.08 7.79 -13.70
N VAL A 181 13.37 8.03 -13.89
CA VAL A 181 14.38 6.97 -14.01
C VAL A 181 15.25 7.00 -12.77
N VAL A 182 15.45 5.82 -12.18
CA VAL A 182 16.39 5.60 -11.07
C VAL A 182 17.32 4.47 -11.46
N ARG A 183 18.61 4.68 -11.19
CA ARG A 183 19.62 3.64 -11.27
C ARG A 183 19.59 2.79 -10.00
N THR A 184 19.66 1.48 -10.19
CA THR A 184 19.82 0.51 -9.11
C THR A 184 21.23 -0.04 -9.19
N PHE A 185 21.97 0.10 -8.09
CA PHE A 185 23.33 -0.42 -7.99
C PHE A 185 23.30 -1.84 -7.41
N ALA A 186 24.19 -2.71 -7.87
CA ALA A 186 24.31 -4.07 -7.32
C ALA A 186 24.72 -4.00 -5.84
N GLU A 187 23.93 -4.65 -4.97
CA GLU A 187 24.20 -4.68 -3.52
C GLU A 187 25.30 -5.70 -3.16
N GLU A 188 25.29 -6.85 -3.82
CA GLU A 188 26.35 -7.85 -3.66
C GLU A 188 27.64 -7.35 -4.30
N HIS A 189 28.80 -7.50 -3.66
CA HIS A 189 30.09 -7.10 -4.22
C HIS A 189 30.78 -8.25 -5.00
N PRO A 190 31.77 -7.96 -5.88
CA PRO A 190 32.61 -9.00 -6.49
C PRO A 190 33.30 -9.87 -5.43
N ARG A 191 33.37 -11.19 -5.67
CA ARG A 191 33.99 -12.15 -4.73
C ARG A 191 35.49 -11.98 -4.61
N GLU A 192 36.09 -11.28 -5.57
CA GLU A 192 37.52 -11.01 -5.70
C GLU A 192 37.99 -9.90 -4.75
N LEU A 193 37.09 -9.04 -4.26
CA LEU A 193 37.42 -7.99 -3.30
C LEU A 193 37.85 -8.58 -1.94
N ASP A 194 38.87 -7.99 -1.34
CA ASP A 194 39.27 -8.31 0.02
C ASP A 194 38.26 -7.80 1.06
N GLY A 195 38.37 -8.26 2.31
CA GLY A 195 37.40 -7.93 3.36
C GLY A 195 37.28 -6.43 3.67
N ASN A 196 38.35 -5.66 3.50
CA ASN A 196 38.33 -4.21 3.71
C ASN A 196 37.57 -3.51 2.58
N SER A 197 37.86 -3.90 1.34
CA SER A 197 37.22 -3.38 0.14
C SER A 197 35.75 -3.76 0.08
N ALA A 198 35.38 -4.96 0.54
CA ALA A 198 33.98 -5.39 0.68
C ALA A 198 33.20 -4.53 1.70
N GLY A 199 33.78 -4.26 2.87
CA GLY A 199 33.17 -3.37 3.85
C GLY A 199 33.03 -1.93 3.32
N ARG A 200 34.02 -1.46 2.56
CA ARG A 200 33.97 -0.14 1.93
C ARG A 200 32.96 -0.08 0.79
N TYR A 201 32.82 -1.16 0.02
CA TYR A 201 31.82 -1.30 -1.04
C TYR A 201 30.41 -1.08 -0.50
N GLN A 202 30.07 -1.75 0.61
CA GLN A 202 28.74 -1.60 1.21
C GLN A 202 28.45 -0.16 1.62
N GLN A 203 29.41 0.53 2.24
CA GLN A 203 29.25 1.94 2.63
C GLN A 203 29.04 2.85 1.42
N ILE A 204 29.84 2.68 0.37
CA ILE A 204 29.72 3.48 -0.85
C ILE A 204 28.42 3.16 -1.59
N TRP A 205 28.01 1.89 -1.63
CA TRP A 205 26.73 1.47 -2.20
C TRP A 205 25.56 2.15 -1.48
N GLU A 206 25.54 2.15 -0.14
CA GLU A 206 24.51 2.84 0.65
C GLU A 206 24.48 4.34 0.35
N GLU A 207 25.64 5.00 0.28
CA GLU A 207 25.77 6.43 -0.07
C GLU A 207 25.22 6.73 -1.48
N GLU A 208 25.67 5.98 -2.50
CA GLU A 208 25.28 6.16 -3.89
C GLU A 208 23.80 5.84 -4.10
N GLN A 209 23.30 4.75 -3.52
CA GLN A 209 21.90 4.34 -3.62
C GLN A 209 20.98 5.35 -2.93
N ALA A 210 21.36 5.85 -1.75
CA ALA A 210 20.60 6.90 -1.07
C ALA A 210 20.59 8.21 -1.87
N ALA A 211 21.73 8.62 -2.42
CA ALA A 211 21.83 9.83 -3.25
C ALA A 211 20.99 9.72 -4.53
N GLU A 212 21.03 8.58 -5.21
CA GLU A 212 20.26 8.32 -6.43
C GLU A 212 18.74 8.29 -6.15
N LEU A 213 18.31 7.70 -5.03
CA LEU A 213 16.91 7.74 -4.61
C LEU A 213 16.49 9.17 -4.23
N ALA A 214 17.31 9.90 -3.48
CA ALA A 214 16.99 11.27 -3.06
C ALA A 214 16.88 12.23 -4.26
N ARG A 215 17.68 12.01 -5.32
CA ARG A 215 17.59 12.77 -6.59
C ARG A 215 16.18 12.75 -7.19
N PHE A 216 15.45 11.65 -7.07
CA PHE A 216 14.09 11.51 -7.63
C PHE A 216 12.99 11.70 -6.56
N TYR A 217 13.11 10.99 -5.44
CA TYR A 217 12.11 11.00 -4.37
C TYR A 217 12.15 12.26 -3.50
N GLY A 218 13.24 13.02 -3.54
CA GLY A 218 13.49 14.15 -2.65
C GLY A 218 14.14 13.71 -1.34
N ASP A 219 14.37 14.67 -0.45
CA ASP A 219 15.07 14.40 0.81
C ASP A 219 14.29 13.44 1.73
N PRO A 220 14.98 12.57 2.49
CA PRO A 220 14.33 11.67 3.45
C PRO A 220 13.47 12.41 4.49
N VAL A 221 12.29 11.87 4.78
CA VAL A 221 11.40 12.40 5.83
C VAL A 221 11.93 11.98 7.21
N ILE A 222 12.05 12.91 8.15
CA ILE A 222 12.55 12.63 9.51
C ILE A 222 11.39 12.21 10.42
N ALA A 223 11.35 10.94 10.82
CA ALA A 223 10.22 10.37 11.57
C ALA A 223 10.06 10.94 13.00
N ASP A 224 11.17 11.21 13.70
CA ASP A 224 11.16 11.71 15.09
C ASP A 224 10.65 13.16 15.23
N ALA A 225 10.58 13.89 14.10
CA ALA A 225 10.06 15.24 14.04
C ALA A 225 8.53 15.29 13.88
N LEU A 226 7.86 14.14 13.83
CA LEU A 226 6.44 14.06 13.52
C LEU A 226 5.62 13.93 14.80
N PRO A 227 4.42 14.54 14.85
CA PRO A 227 3.52 14.36 15.98
C PRO A 227 2.93 12.95 15.92
N GLY A 228 3.73 11.96 16.31
CA GLY A 228 3.25 10.61 16.54
C GLY A 228 2.39 10.54 17.80
N PRO A 229 1.61 9.46 17.97
CA PRO A 229 1.01 9.15 19.25
C PRO A 229 2.15 8.77 20.18
N LYS A 230 2.71 9.74 20.91
CA LYS A 230 3.72 9.44 21.92
C LYS A 230 3.12 8.38 22.84
N ASP A 231 3.83 7.26 23.01
CA ASP A 231 3.44 5.98 23.63
C ASP A 231 2.91 6.03 25.09
N ASP A 232 2.31 7.13 25.52
CA ASP A 232 1.70 7.32 26.83
C ASP A 232 0.25 6.80 26.93
N PHE A 233 -0.35 6.26 25.86
CA PHE A 233 -1.75 5.83 25.92
C PHE A 233 -2.02 4.72 26.94
N ALA A 234 -1.02 3.88 27.23
CA ALA A 234 -1.13 2.86 28.27
C ALA A 234 -1.17 3.45 29.71
N ALA A 235 -0.64 4.67 29.90
CA ALA A 235 -0.61 5.36 31.19
C ALA A 235 -1.82 6.30 31.38
N ARG A 236 -2.54 6.67 30.31
CA ARG A 236 -3.65 7.62 30.37
C ARG A 236 -4.94 6.97 30.86
N ARG A 237 -5.54 7.59 31.87
CA ARG A 237 -6.84 7.17 32.44
C ARG A 237 -8.04 7.87 31.81
N THR A 238 -7.82 8.83 30.91
CA THR A 238 -8.87 9.60 30.23
C THR A 238 -8.74 9.50 28.71
N VAL A 239 -9.88 9.57 28.02
CA VAL A 239 -9.92 9.63 26.56
C VAL A 239 -9.37 10.98 26.10
N GLN A 240 -8.66 10.99 24.97
CA GLN A 240 -7.89 12.13 24.47
C GLN A 240 -8.18 12.32 22.99
N ARG A 241 -8.46 13.57 22.58
CA ARG A 241 -8.68 13.86 21.18
C ARG A 241 -7.38 13.62 20.42
N PRO A 242 -7.39 12.80 19.36
CA PRO A 242 -6.16 12.51 18.61
C PRO A 242 -5.69 13.74 17.80
N THR A 243 -6.62 14.62 17.41
CA THR A 243 -6.35 15.89 16.73
C THR A 243 -7.33 16.96 17.20
N THR A 244 -7.03 18.23 16.94
CA THR A 244 -7.89 19.37 17.32
C THR A 244 -9.26 19.34 16.65
N THR A 245 -9.36 18.80 15.44
CA THR A 245 -10.58 18.76 14.63
C THR A 245 -11.36 17.45 14.73
N PHE A 246 -10.89 16.46 15.50
CA PHE A 246 -11.53 15.15 15.57
C PHE A 246 -12.95 15.19 16.20
N PRO A 247 -13.94 14.48 15.63
CA PRO A 247 -13.94 13.89 14.29
C PRO A 247 -14.10 14.98 13.20
N ALA A 248 -13.25 14.96 12.18
CA ALA A 248 -13.23 16.00 11.15
C ALA A 248 -14.26 15.71 10.04
N GLY A 249 -14.31 14.46 9.59
CA GLY A 249 -15.28 13.98 8.60
C GLY A 249 -16.19 12.90 9.17
N TRP A 250 -17.38 12.72 8.59
CA TRP A 250 -18.31 11.66 9.01
C TRP A 250 -17.72 10.24 8.89
N ILE A 251 -16.73 10.07 8.01
CA ILE A 251 -15.94 8.84 7.88
C ILE A 251 -15.17 8.50 9.16
N ASP A 252 -14.72 9.48 9.94
CA ASP A 252 -14.05 9.23 11.22
C ASP A 252 -15.03 8.53 12.18
N ILE A 253 -16.28 9.00 12.23
CA ILE A 253 -17.31 8.41 13.08
C ILE A 253 -17.62 6.97 12.64
N GLU A 254 -17.77 6.71 11.34
CA GLU A 254 -18.05 5.34 10.85
C GLU A 254 -16.88 4.40 11.13
N VAL A 255 -15.65 4.82 10.82
CA VAL A 255 -14.45 4.00 11.08
C VAL A 255 -14.32 3.72 12.57
N PHE A 256 -14.48 4.71 13.44
CA PHE A 256 -14.41 4.51 14.89
C PHE A 256 -15.47 3.50 15.35
N CYS A 257 -16.73 3.72 14.98
CA CYS A 257 -17.83 2.88 15.42
C CYS A 257 -17.65 1.46 14.90
N GLY A 258 -17.25 1.28 13.65
CA GLY A 258 -16.93 -0.02 13.07
C GLY A 258 -15.82 -0.78 13.80
N LEU A 259 -14.71 -0.10 14.12
CA LEU A 259 -13.65 -0.68 14.93
C LEU A 259 -14.10 -1.00 16.35
N PHE A 260 -14.96 -0.17 16.94
CA PHE A 260 -15.51 -0.36 18.27
C PHE A 260 -16.48 -1.55 18.34
N LEU A 261 -17.37 -1.71 17.35
CA LEU A 261 -18.23 -2.89 17.19
C LEU A 261 -17.36 -4.15 17.19
N LYS A 262 -16.31 -4.18 16.36
CA LYS A 262 -15.36 -5.30 16.29
C LYS A 262 -14.71 -5.60 17.64
N GLU A 263 -14.21 -4.56 18.32
CA GLU A 263 -13.56 -4.69 19.63
C GLU A 263 -14.50 -5.31 20.68
N VAL A 264 -15.72 -4.79 20.80
CA VAL A 264 -16.69 -5.28 21.78
C VAL A 264 -17.15 -6.71 21.44
N LEU A 265 -17.48 -6.98 20.19
CA LEU A 265 -18.03 -8.28 19.77
C LEU A 265 -16.99 -9.40 19.82
N GLU A 266 -15.74 -9.12 19.42
CA GLU A 266 -14.71 -10.16 19.34
C GLU A 266 -13.84 -10.27 20.58
N ARG A 267 -13.72 -9.20 21.39
CA ARG A 267 -12.90 -9.19 22.61
C ARG A 267 -13.74 -8.93 23.85
N GLY A 268 -14.51 -7.86 23.89
CA GLY A 268 -15.28 -7.46 25.08
C GLY A 268 -16.21 -8.57 25.60
N ILE A 269 -17.09 -9.10 24.73
CA ILE A 269 -18.02 -10.17 25.10
C ILE A 269 -17.28 -11.44 25.52
N LYS A 270 -16.24 -11.84 24.76
CA LYS A 270 -15.41 -13.00 25.11
C LYS A 270 -14.67 -12.81 26.42
N GLN A 271 -14.33 -11.57 26.78
CA GLN A 271 -13.66 -11.25 28.03
C GLN A 271 -14.60 -11.40 29.22
N ILE A 272 -15.88 -11.02 29.08
CA ILE A 272 -16.93 -11.30 30.07
C ILE A 272 -17.08 -12.81 30.25
N GLU A 273 -17.10 -13.58 29.17
CA GLU A 273 -17.23 -15.05 29.21
C GLU A 273 -16.03 -15.75 29.86
N ARG A 274 -14.82 -15.21 29.66
CA ARG A 274 -13.60 -15.67 30.35
C ARG A 274 -13.69 -15.46 31.86
N GLY A 275 -14.44 -14.47 32.32
CA GLY A 275 -14.70 -14.22 33.74
C GLY A 275 -13.46 -13.80 34.54
N LYS A 276 -12.38 -13.38 33.87
CA LYS A 276 -11.11 -12.99 34.50
C LYS A 276 -10.55 -11.71 33.88
N ASP A 277 -9.78 -10.92 34.63
CA ASP A 277 -9.05 -9.76 34.12
C ASP A 277 -7.66 -10.13 33.59
N ALA A 278 -6.88 -9.12 33.19
CA ALA A 278 -5.50 -9.29 32.74
C ALA A 278 -4.54 -9.87 33.81
N ALA A 279 -4.87 -9.76 35.10
CA ALA A 279 -4.12 -10.33 36.23
C ALA A 279 -4.65 -11.71 36.66
N GLY A 280 -5.65 -12.25 35.96
CA GLY A 280 -6.28 -13.54 36.25
C GLY A 280 -7.29 -13.50 37.41
N GLN A 281 -7.64 -12.31 37.93
CA GLN A 281 -8.64 -12.13 38.97
C GLN A 281 -10.06 -12.18 38.40
N PRO A 282 -11.08 -12.59 39.16
CA PRO A 282 -12.47 -12.60 38.69
C PRO A 282 -12.93 -11.23 38.17
N TRP A 283 -13.40 -11.18 36.93
CA TRP A 283 -13.85 -9.95 36.28
C TRP A 283 -14.91 -10.22 35.21
N PRO A 284 -15.90 -9.33 35.04
CA PRO A 284 -16.19 -8.18 35.90
C PRO A 284 -16.95 -8.61 37.18
N VAL A 285 -17.04 -7.72 38.17
CA VAL A 285 -17.82 -7.95 39.40
C VAL A 285 -19.30 -8.17 39.09
N ASP A 286 -19.85 -7.43 38.12
CA ASP A 286 -21.21 -7.60 37.62
C ASP A 286 -21.20 -7.83 36.09
N PRO A 287 -21.12 -9.10 35.64
CA PRO A 287 -21.16 -9.46 34.22
C PRO A 287 -22.41 -9.00 33.48
N ALA A 288 -23.56 -8.97 34.15
CA ALA A 288 -24.82 -8.58 33.53
C ALA A 288 -24.85 -7.07 33.26
N ALA A 289 -24.39 -6.25 34.21
CA ALA A 289 -24.30 -4.80 34.03
C ALA A 289 -23.32 -4.41 32.91
N VAL A 290 -22.14 -5.03 32.86
CA VAL A 290 -21.16 -4.74 31.79
C VAL A 290 -21.70 -5.17 30.43
N ARG A 291 -22.38 -6.33 30.33
CA ARG A 291 -23.02 -6.78 29.10
C ARG A 291 -24.09 -5.80 28.61
N ALA A 292 -24.98 -5.35 29.50
CA ALA A 292 -26.01 -4.37 29.16
C ALA A 292 -25.40 -3.03 28.69
N ALA A 293 -24.28 -2.61 29.32
CA ALA A 293 -23.57 -1.42 28.90
C ALA A 293 -22.91 -1.58 27.51
N TYR A 294 -22.38 -2.76 27.19
CA TYR A 294 -21.89 -3.07 25.84
C TYR A 294 -23.01 -3.06 24.81
N GLU A 295 -24.16 -3.68 25.10
CA GLU A 295 -25.33 -3.68 24.19
C GLU A 295 -25.82 -2.26 23.89
N ASN A 296 -25.88 -1.39 24.90
CA ASN A 296 -26.22 0.02 24.71
C ASN A 296 -25.18 0.75 23.83
N ALA A 297 -23.89 0.54 24.11
CA ALA A 297 -22.82 1.15 23.33
C ALA A 297 -22.81 0.68 21.87
N LEU A 298 -23.06 -0.62 21.61
CA LEU A 298 -23.21 -1.18 20.27
C LEU A 298 -24.42 -0.57 19.53
N THR A 299 -25.55 -0.39 20.23
CA THR A 299 -26.74 0.26 19.65
C THR A 299 -26.45 1.70 19.26
N THR A 300 -25.80 2.45 20.14
CA THR A 300 -25.41 3.85 19.89
C THR A 300 -24.41 3.96 18.74
N ALA A 301 -23.42 3.06 18.68
CA ALA A 301 -22.45 3.01 17.59
C ALA A 301 -23.12 2.76 16.22
N ASN A 302 -24.09 1.86 16.13
CA ASN A 302 -24.83 1.64 14.89
C ASN A 302 -25.64 2.87 14.47
N GLY A 303 -26.28 3.57 15.42
CA GLY A 303 -26.97 4.83 15.12
C GLY A 303 -26.03 5.91 14.57
N TRP A 304 -24.79 5.98 15.07
CA TRP A 304 -23.76 6.85 14.51
C TRP A 304 -23.35 6.45 13.09
N ILE A 305 -23.20 5.15 12.80
CA ILE A 305 -22.89 4.65 11.45
C ILE A 305 -23.98 5.03 10.45
N GLU A 306 -25.26 4.79 10.78
CA GLU A 306 -26.39 5.16 9.93
C GLU A 306 -26.43 6.67 9.64
N ARG A 307 -26.13 7.47 10.67
CA ARG A 307 -26.07 8.92 10.56
C ARG A 307 -24.91 9.39 9.69
N SER A 308 -23.71 8.83 9.86
CA SER A 308 -22.54 9.11 9.02
C SER A 308 -22.84 8.86 7.54
N ARG A 309 -23.43 7.70 7.23
CA ARG A 309 -23.79 7.33 5.85
C ARG A 309 -24.81 8.29 5.26
N SER A 310 -25.80 8.71 6.04
CA SER A 310 -26.83 9.65 5.61
C SER A 310 -26.29 11.07 5.37
N ALA A 311 -25.29 11.49 6.15
CA ALA A 311 -24.69 12.81 6.06
C ALA A 311 -23.65 12.96 4.93
N GLY A 312 -23.15 11.83 4.40
CA GLY A 312 -22.05 11.80 3.43
C GLY A 312 -20.70 11.67 4.14
N LEU A 313 -20.04 10.51 3.96
CA LEU A 313 -18.85 10.13 4.73
C LEU A 313 -17.69 11.12 4.63
N THR A 314 -17.49 11.71 3.46
CA THR A 314 -16.38 12.65 3.20
C THR A 314 -16.80 14.10 3.38
N SER A 315 -17.92 14.36 4.07
CA SER A 315 -18.38 15.70 4.43
C SER A 315 -17.98 16.05 5.87
N PRO A 316 -17.82 17.35 6.20
CA PRO A 316 -17.47 17.77 7.56
C PRO A 316 -18.55 17.40 8.57
N VAL A 317 -18.12 17.06 9.79
CA VAL A 317 -19.04 16.85 10.92
C VAL A 317 -19.44 18.20 11.53
N PRO A 318 -20.74 18.52 11.65
CA PRO A 318 -21.20 19.72 12.36
C PRO A 318 -20.73 19.77 13.82
N GLU A 319 -20.48 20.97 14.35
CA GLU A 319 -19.95 21.15 15.72
C GLU A 319 -20.78 20.41 16.78
N ALA A 320 -22.11 20.51 16.72
CA ALA A 320 -23.01 19.85 17.65
C ALA A 320 -22.83 18.34 17.65
N ASP A 321 -22.59 17.75 16.48
CA ASP A 321 -22.39 16.30 16.32
C ASP A 321 -20.99 15.87 16.77
N ARG A 322 -19.96 16.68 16.53
CA ARG A 322 -18.64 16.42 17.10
C ARG A 322 -18.68 16.43 18.62
N MET A 323 -19.37 17.40 19.21
CA MET A 323 -19.52 17.51 20.67
C MET A 323 -20.31 16.33 21.23
N ALA A 324 -21.43 15.96 20.59
CA ALA A 324 -22.24 14.81 21.02
C ALA A 324 -21.47 13.49 20.91
N PHE A 325 -20.76 13.27 19.80
CA PHE A 325 -19.92 12.09 19.61
C PHE A 325 -18.80 12.02 20.66
N TRP A 326 -18.15 13.15 20.93
CA TRP A 326 -17.10 13.21 21.94
C TRP A 326 -17.62 12.95 23.37
N SER A 327 -18.75 13.57 23.74
CA SER A 327 -19.41 13.34 25.04
C SER A 327 -19.72 11.87 25.24
N TRP A 328 -20.20 11.19 24.20
CA TRP A 328 -20.47 9.76 24.25
C TRP A 328 -19.21 8.93 24.56
N LEU A 329 -18.04 9.28 23.99
CA LEU A 329 -16.77 8.61 24.31
C LEU A 329 -16.32 8.86 25.76
N GLU A 330 -16.49 10.08 26.26
CA GLU A 330 -16.17 10.44 27.64
C GLU A 330 -17.06 9.69 28.63
N GLU A 331 -18.37 9.63 28.36
CA GLU A 331 -19.35 8.89 29.15
C GLU A 331 -19.06 7.38 29.15
N MET A 332 -18.74 6.81 27.98
CA MET A 332 -18.32 5.41 27.86
C MET A 332 -17.09 5.11 28.73
N ASN A 333 -16.07 5.97 28.68
CA ASN A 333 -14.88 5.80 29.49
C ASN A 333 -15.13 5.96 30.98
N ALA A 334 -15.93 6.95 31.38
CA ALA A 334 -16.31 7.18 32.77
C ALA A 334 -17.09 5.99 33.35
N ALA A 335 -17.86 5.29 32.52
CA ALA A 335 -18.62 4.10 32.90
C ALA A 335 -17.83 2.78 32.80
N ALA A 336 -16.55 2.80 32.39
CA ALA A 336 -15.71 1.62 32.31
C ALA A 336 -15.40 1.08 33.71
N VAL A 337 -15.56 -0.24 33.92
CA VAL A 337 -15.41 -0.86 35.25
C VAL A 337 -13.96 -1.25 35.57
N ASP A 338 -13.10 -1.28 34.55
CA ASP A 338 -11.68 -1.59 34.68
C ASP A 338 -10.86 -0.80 33.63
N PRO A 339 -9.72 -0.18 34.00
CA PRO A 339 -8.96 0.67 33.10
C PRO A 339 -8.11 -0.08 32.06
N ILE A 340 -8.08 -1.41 32.09
CA ILE A 340 -7.21 -2.23 31.23
C ILE A 340 -8.02 -3.18 30.36
N THR A 341 -8.96 -3.89 30.96
CA THR A 341 -9.69 -5.04 30.44
C THR A 341 -11.01 -4.64 29.79
N ASP A 342 -11.68 -3.60 30.30
CA ASP A 342 -12.93 -3.12 29.73
C ASP A 342 -12.68 -2.50 28.35
N SER A 343 -13.37 -2.96 27.30
CA SER A 343 -13.29 -2.39 25.94
C SER A 343 -13.69 -0.91 25.85
N ARG A 344 -14.35 -0.36 26.89
CA ARG A 344 -14.67 1.07 27.01
C ARG A 344 -13.58 1.88 27.73
N CYS A 345 -12.50 1.26 28.19
CA CYS A 345 -11.45 1.98 28.89
C CYS A 345 -10.69 2.96 27.98
N ALA A 346 -10.12 4.01 28.58
CA ALA A 346 -9.37 5.05 27.87
C ALA A 346 -8.27 4.49 26.96
N ARG A 347 -7.55 3.45 27.41
CA ARG A 347 -6.50 2.80 26.62
C ARG A 347 -7.05 2.30 25.28
N VAL A 348 -8.16 1.58 25.28
CA VAL A 348 -8.78 1.03 24.08
C VAL A 348 -9.36 2.15 23.21
N LEU A 349 -10.16 3.05 23.79
CA LEU A 349 -10.80 4.14 23.04
C LEU A 349 -9.78 5.08 22.39
N ASN A 350 -8.66 5.38 23.05
CA ASN A 350 -7.58 6.18 22.46
C ASN A 350 -6.89 5.44 21.30
N GLN A 351 -6.66 4.12 21.43
CA GLN A 351 -6.11 3.30 20.35
C GLN A 351 -7.05 3.27 19.13
N LEU A 352 -8.36 3.14 19.35
CA LEU A 352 -9.35 3.18 18.28
C LEU A 352 -9.43 4.56 17.64
N SER A 353 -9.43 5.63 18.44
CA SER A 353 -9.45 7.02 17.94
C SER A 353 -8.22 7.34 17.09
N TRP A 354 -7.05 6.86 17.49
CA TRP A 354 -5.82 7.01 16.70
C TRP A 354 -5.89 6.28 15.35
N LYS A 355 -6.31 5.00 15.36
CA LYS A 355 -6.51 4.25 14.11
C LYS A 355 -7.53 4.93 13.20
N THR A 356 -8.59 5.47 13.81
CA THR A 356 -9.66 6.18 13.13
C THR A 356 -9.13 7.40 12.39
N VAL A 357 -8.46 8.32 13.09
CA VAL A 357 -8.00 9.56 12.45
C VAL A 357 -7.00 9.28 11.32
N ARG A 358 -6.16 8.25 11.47
CA ARG A 358 -5.24 7.84 10.41
C ARG A 358 -5.98 7.30 9.19
N THR A 359 -6.94 6.38 9.38
CA THR A 359 -7.75 5.82 8.29
C THR A 359 -8.62 6.88 7.62
N GLY A 360 -9.30 7.73 8.40
CA GLY A 360 -10.12 8.82 7.89
C GLY A 360 -9.31 9.84 7.11
N ALA A 361 -8.12 10.21 7.59
CA ALA A 361 -7.20 11.11 6.88
C ALA A 361 -6.80 10.55 5.51
N HIS A 362 -6.48 9.26 5.39
CA HIS A 362 -6.18 8.62 4.10
C HIS A 362 -7.36 8.64 3.13
N ILE A 363 -8.56 8.35 3.62
CA ILE A 363 -9.79 8.35 2.81
C ILE A 363 -10.07 9.77 2.32
N CYS A 364 -10.09 10.75 3.22
CA CYS A 364 -10.34 12.16 2.92
C CYS A 364 -9.31 12.72 1.93
N LEU A 365 -8.02 12.45 2.15
CA LEU A 365 -6.92 12.88 1.28
C LEU A 365 -7.09 12.40 -0.17
N SER A 366 -7.75 11.26 -0.38
CA SER A 366 -7.85 10.63 -1.70
C SER A 366 -9.21 10.82 -2.38
N ALA A 367 -10.22 11.27 -1.64
CA ALA A 367 -11.60 11.33 -2.11
C ALA A 367 -11.88 12.53 -3.00
N SER A 368 -11.50 13.75 -2.59
CA SER A 368 -11.71 14.98 -3.35
C SER A 368 -10.94 16.16 -2.76
N GLU A 369 -10.93 17.30 -3.44
CA GLU A 369 -10.39 18.56 -2.92
C GLU A 369 -11.11 19.01 -1.63
N ALA A 370 -12.44 18.93 -1.63
CA ALA A 370 -13.25 19.30 -0.47
C ALA A 370 -12.98 18.38 0.72
N ALA A 371 -12.91 17.06 0.49
CA ALA A 371 -12.61 16.08 1.54
C ALA A 371 -11.17 16.21 2.05
N SER A 372 -10.21 16.48 1.16
CA SER A 372 -8.80 16.67 1.55
C SER A 372 -8.60 17.84 2.50
N SER A 373 -9.48 18.84 2.44
CA SER A 373 -9.47 19.97 3.38
C SER A 373 -9.90 19.58 4.81
N LEU A 374 -10.43 18.37 5.02
CA LEU A 374 -10.78 17.83 6.34
C LEU A 374 -9.60 17.13 7.02
N VAL A 375 -8.51 16.85 6.29
CA VAL A 375 -7.34 16.18 6.85
C VAL A 375 -6.74 17.08 7.95
N PRO A 376 -6.62 16.59 9.20
CA PRO A 376 -6.03 17.38 10.28
C PRO A 376 -4.58 17.75 9.97
N GLU A 377 -4.18 18.98 10.29
CA GLU A 377 -2.80 19.46 10.07
C GLU A 377 -1.78 18.58 10.79
N GLU A 378 -2.14 18.10 11.98
CA GLU A 378 -1.33 17.20 12.81
C GLU A 378 -1.02 15.87 12.09
N MET A 379 -1.88 15.42 11.17
CA MET A 379 -1.68 14.17 10.42
C MET A 379 -0.81 14.33 9.18
N MET A 380 -0.61 15.55 8.68
CA MET A 380 0.12 15.78 7.42
C MET A 380 1.56 15.27 7.45
N GLY A 381 2.17 15.31 8.63
CA GLY A 381 3.50 14.76 8.86
C GLY A 381 3.57 13.24 8.69
N GLU A 382 2.63 12.51 9.29
CA GLU A 382 2.55 11.05 9.17
C GLU A 382 2.19 10.63 7.74
N LEU A 383 1.22 11.30 7.12
CA LEU A 383 0.86 11.07 5.72
C LEU A 383 2.05 11.29 4.79
N ARG A 384 2.86 12.34 5.03
CA ARG A 384 4.07 12.59 4.23
C ARG A 384 5.07 11.43 4.33
N MET A 385 5.22 10.80 5.49
CA MET A 385 6.08 9.61 5.61
C MET A 385 5.55 8.43 4.81
N GLU A 386 4.24 8.14 4.90
CA GLU A 386 3.62 7.00 4.21
C GLU A 386 3.62 7.20 2.70
N HIS A 387 3.65 8.46 2.24
CA HIS A 387 3.80 8.80 0.83
C HIS A 387 5.27 8.87 0.36
N SER A 388 6.26 8.72 1.25
CA SER A 388 7.69 8.83 0.93
C SER A 388 8.40 7.48 0.91
N VAL A 389 9.19 7.23 -0.14
CA VAL A 389 10.09 6.07 -0.22
C VAL A 389 11.28 6.20 0.73
N LEU A 390 11.68 7.43 1.08
CA LEU A 390 12.83 7.70 1.94
C LEU A 390 12.40 8.26 3.31
N VAL A 391 12.83 7.59 4.39
CA VAL A 391 12.59 7.99 5.78
C VAL A 391 13.91 7.91 6.56
N ALA A 392 14.33 9.00 7.20
CA ALA A 392 15.59 9.06 7.93
C ALA A 392 15.59 8.11 9.14
N GLY A 393 16.73 7.45 9.41
CA GLY A 393 16.89 6.52 10.54
C GLY A 393 16.11 5.20 10.42
N LYS A 394 15.26 5.05 9.39
CA LYS A 394 14.56 3.82 9.03
C LYS A 394 14.89 3.50 7.58
N TRP A 395 15.94 2.72 7.35
CA TRP A 395 16.21 2.17 6.03
C TRP A 395 14.93 1.47 5.49
N PRO A 396 14.59 1.70 4.21
CA PRO A 396 13.32 2.26 3.78
C PRO A 396 12.19 1.25 3.90
N ARG A 397 11.29 1.46 4.86
CA ARG A 397 9.99 0.76 4.88
C ARG A 397 8.91 1.67 5.44
N ARG A 398 8.28 2.48 4.56
CA ARG A 398 6.95 3.08 4.77
C ARG A 398 6.16 3.36 3.48
N ALA A 399 6.80 3.63 2.33
CA ALA A 399 6.14 3.58 1.02
C ALA A 399 6.78 2.50 0.15
N GLY A 400 5.98 1.85 -0.68
CA GLY A 400 6.44 0.82 -1.60
C GLY A 400 7.27 1.40 -2.74
N ARG A 401 8.39 0.76 -3.11
CA ARG A 401 9.15 1.16 -4.31
C ARG A 401 8.55 0.48 -5.54
N HIS A 402 7.65 1.19 -6.21
CA HIS A 402 7.03 0.74 -7.45
C HIS A 402 7.94 1.02 -8.65
N GLN A 403 8.00 0.10 -9.61
CA GLN A 403 8.86 0.24 -10.79
C GLN A 403 8.36 -0.55 -12.01
N MET A 404 8.71 -0.11 -13.21
CA MET A 404 8.61 -0.86 -14.46
C MET A 404 10.02 -1.16 -15.00
N LEU A 405 10.21 -2.41 -15.45
CA LEU A 405 11.51 -2.92 -15.89
C LEU A 405 12.59 -2.82 -14.79
N GLY A 406 13.82 -3.15 -15.16
CA GLY A 406 14.96 -3.29 -14.24
C GLY A 406 14.85 -4.53 -13.34
N ALA A 407 15.74 -4.60 -12.35
CA ALA A 407 15.77 -5.69 -11.37
C ALA A 407 14.60 -5.58 -10.37
N GLY A 408 13.73 -6.59 -10.36
CA GLY A 408 12.69 -6.72 -9.34
C GLY A 408 13.26 -7.00 -7.95
N ARG A 409 12.54 -6.59 -6.92
CA ARG A 409 12.86 -6.91 -5.53
C ARG A 409 12.68 -8.40 -5.30
N ASP A 410 13.74 -9.07 -4.82
CA ASP A 410 13.72 -10.49 -4.50
C ASP A 410 13.25 -10.66 -3.05
N VAL A 411 12.03 -11.18 -2.86
CA VAL A 411 11.47 -11.47 -1.54
C VAL A 411 11.54 -12.97 -1.26
N GLN A 412 11.06 -13.80 -2.19
CA GLN A 412 11.05 -15.26 -2.06
C GLN A 412 11.62 -15.98 -3.31
N GLY A 413 12.40 -15.28 -4.14
CA GLY A 413 13.10 -15.84 -5.29
C GLY A 413 12.39 -15.74 -6.63
N ALA A 414 11.24 -15.05 -6.75
CA ALA A 414 10.59 -14.83 -8.04
C ALA A 414 11.52 -14.20 -9.09
N PRO A 415 12.29 -13.12 -8.79
CA PRO A 415 13.23 -12.58 -9.76
C PRO A 415 14.25 -13.61 -10.26
N ARG A 416 14.83 -14.41 -9.37
CA ARG A 416 15.75 -15.51 -9.73
C ARG A 416 15.07 -16.56 -10.59
N ARG A 417 13.86 -17.02 -10.22
CA ARG A 417 13.10 -18.03 -10.97
C ARG A 417 12.76 -17.55 -12.39
N HIS A 418 12.33 -16.30 -12.54
CA HIS A 418 11.91 -15.76 -13.84
C HIS A 418 13.08 -15.41 -14.76
N THR A 419 14.19 -14.91 -14.21
CA THR A 419 15.36 -14.51 -15.01
C THR A 419 16.26 -15.69 -15.39
N LEU A 420 16.41 -16.69 -14.51
CA LEU A 420 17.35 -17.81 -14.70
C LEU A 420 16.75 -19.06 -15.36
N ALA A 421 15.42 -19.27 -15.32
CA ALA A 421 14.80 -20.52 -15.80
C ALA A 421 14.97 -20.78 -17.30
N ALA A 422 15.30 -19.77 -18.10
CA ALA A 422 15.26 -19.91 -19.56
C ALA A 422 16.59 -20.33 -20.20
N GLY A 423 17.74 -20.20 -19.50
CA GLY A 423 19.08 -20.51 -20.05
C GLY A 423 19.53 -19.67 -21.27
N ASP A 424 18.60 -19.03 -21.97
CA ASP A 424 18.76 -18.11 -23.10
C ASP A 424 18.21 -16.73 -22.72
N PRO A 425 19.03 -15.65 -22.78
CA PRO A 425 18.60 -14.28 -22.48
C PRO A 425 17.42 -13.76 -23.32
N LEU A 426 17.14 -14.36 -24.48
CA LEU A 426 15.97 -14.02 -25.31
C LEU A 426 14.68 -14.72 -24.86
N LEU A 427 14.81 -15.75 -24.03
CA LEU A 427 13.70 -16.51 -23.44
C LEU A 427 13.50 -16.16 -21.94
N SER A 428 14.43 -15.44 -21.32
CA SER A 428 14.28 -14.92 -19.95
C SER A 428 13.13 -13.92 -19.87
N ASP A 429 12.39 -13.98 -18.76
CA ASP A 429 11.40 -12.97 -18.44
C ASP A 429 12.06 -11.68 -17.95
N VAL A 430 11.43 -10.57 -18.25
CA VAL A 430 11.70 -9.27 -17.65
C VAL A 430 10.55 -8.87 -16.74
N LEU A 431 10.85 -8.08 -15.70
CA LEU A 431 9.83 -7.46 -14.87
C LEU A 431 9.09 -6.40 -15.70
N LEU A 432 7.81 -6.57 -15.99
CA LEU A 432 6.99 -5.54 -16.63
C LEU A 432 6.62 -4.42 -15.66
N LEU A 433 6.10 -4.78 -14.48
CA LEU A 433 5.71 -3.87 -13.41
C LEU A 433 5.89 -4.57 -12.06
N GLN A 434 6.38 -3.85 -11.06
CA GLN A 434 6.34 -4.21 -9.65
C GLN A 434 5.51 -3.18 -8.91
N LEU A 435 4.54 -3.68 -8.14
CA LEU A 435 3.86 -2.93 -7.09
C LEU A 435 4.34 -3.48 -5.76
N ASP A 436 4.82 -2.61 -4.88
CA ASP A 436 5.27 -2.99 -3.55
C ASP A 436 4.17 -2.66 -2.53
N THR A 437 4.27 -3.20 -1.32
CA THR A 437 3.40 -2.82 -0.20
C THR A 437 3.49 -1.33 0.02
N ASP A 438 2.35 -0.66 -0.05
CA ASP A 438 2.25 0.78 -0.01
C ASP A 438 1.06 1.21 0.86
N TRP A 439 1.39 1.86 1.97
CA TRP A 439 0.40 2.29 2.94
C TRP A 439 -0.40 3.51 2.48
N ALA A 440 0.12 4.27 1.50
CA ALA A 440 -0.54 5.44 0.95
C ALA A 440 -1.59 5.09 -0.13
N VAL A 441 -1.32 4.08 -0.97
CA VAL A 441 -2.31 3.41 -1.84
C VAL A 441 -2.69 2.12 -1.13
N PRO A 442 -3.51 2.13 -0.06
CA PRO A 442 -3.56 1.13 1.04
C PRO A 442 -3.50 -0.34 0.58
N TRP A 443 -2.27 -0.77 0.25
CA TRP A 443 -1.88 -2.01 -0.39
C TRP A 443 -0.99 -2.75 0.58
N MET A 444 -1.53 -3.81 1.16
CA MET A 444 -0.78 -4.80 1.90
C MET A 444 -0.66 -6.05 1.02
N LEU A 445 0.49 -6.19 0.38
CA LEU A 445 0.73 -7.29 -0.55
C LEU A 445 1.37 -8.44 0.22
N ALA A 446 0.57 -9.48 0.52
CA ALA A 446 0.93 -10.57 1.42
C ALA A 446 1.42 -10.05 2.79
N ASP A 447 2.50 -10.59 3.36
CA ASP A 447 3.15 -10.06 4.56
C ASP A 447 4.20 -9.00 4.19
N CYS A 448 3.73 -7.81 3.80
CA CYS A 448 4.58 -6.67 3.44
C CYS A 448 5.55 -6.88 2.26
N GLY A 449 5.19 -7.66 1.24
CA GLY A 449 6.04 -7.91 0.08
C GLY A 449 5.55 -7.23 -1.21
N VAL A 450 5.62 -7.93 -2.34
CA VAL A 450 5.50 -7.35 -3.70
C VAL A 450 4.55 -8.14 -4.60
N LEU A 451 3.87 -7.44 -5.50
CA LEU A 451 3.12 -7.97 -6.64
C LEU A 451 3.91 -7.63 -7.92
N GLN A 452 4.32 -8.64 -8.67
CA GLN A 452 5.17 -8.49 -9.83
C GLN A 452 4.51 -9.10 -11.07
N TYR A 453 4.61 -8.37 -12.18
CA TYR A 453 4.14 -8.76 -13.50
C TYR A 453 5.37 -9.08 -14.35
N TRP A 454 5.43 -10.28 -14.90
CA TRP A 454 6.57 -10.80 -15.65
C TRP A 454 6.16 -11.11 -17.09
N ILE A 455 7.04 -10.84 -18.04
CA ILE A 455 6.80 -11.11 -19.46
C ILE A 455 8.10 -11.51 -20.15
N SER A 456 8.03 -12.47 -21.08
CA SER A 456 9.18 -12.82 -21.90
C SER A 456 9.56 -11.65 -22.82
N VAL A 457 10.84 -11.52 -23.16
CA VAL A 457 11.32 -10.46 -24.06
C VAL A 457 10.67 -10.54 -25.44
N SER A 458 10.44 -11.76 -25.94
CA SER A 458 9.82 -12.00 -27.24
C SER A 458 8.34 -11.59 -27.24
N ASP A 459 7.59 -11.93 -26.19
CA ASP A 459 6.19 -11.53 -26.04
C ASP A 459 6.05 -10.03 -25.80
N LEU A 460 6.96 -9.41 -25.04
CA LEU A 460 6.99 -7.96 -24.86
C LEU A 460 7.18 -7.23 -26.20
N ARG A 461 8.14 -7.67 -27.02
CA ARG A 461 8.36 -7.11 -28.37
C ARG A 461 7.18 -7.33 -29.31
N ALA A 462 6.46 -8.43 -29.15
CA ALA A 462 5.25 -8.74 -29.90
C ALA A 462 3.98 -8.13 -29.28
N GLU A 463 4.12 -7.38 -28.17
CA GLU A 463 3.03 -6.76 -27.42
C GLU A 463 1.94 -7.74 -26.96
N ARG A 464 2.35 -8.98 -26.63
CA ARG A 464 1.48 -10.08 -26.19
C ARG A 464 1.24 -10.04 -24.69
N PHE A 465 0.58 -8.99 -24.23
CA PHE A 465 0.27 -8.78 -22.81
C PHE A 465 -0.68 -9.84 -22.22
N ASP A 466 -1.36 -10.62 -23.06
CA ASP A 466 -2.10 -11.82 -22.64
C ASP A 466 -1.20 -12.89 -21.99
N ARG A 467 0.13 -12.82 -22.22
CA ARG A 467 1.13 -13.77 -21.72
C ARG A 467 1.83 -13.33 -20.44
N VAL A 468 1.43 -12.21 -19.86
CA VAL A 468 1.98 -11.75 -18.58
C VAL A 468 1.68 -12.76 -17.47
N ARG A 469 2.71 -13.09 -16.69
CA ARG A 469 2.62 -13.91 -15.48
C ARG A 469 2.68 -13.02 -14.25
N VAL A 470 1.94 -13.36 -13.20
CA VAL A 470 1.88 -12.55 -11.99
C VAL A 470 2.38 -13.36 -10.80
N THR A 471 3.18 -12.74 -9.94
CA THR A 471 3.62 -13.32 -8.67
C THR A 471 3.29 -12.35 -7.53
N ILE A 472 2.85 -12.88 -6.39
CA ILE A 472 2.83 -12.13 -5.13
C ILE A 472 3.79 -12.83 -4.18
N GLU A 473 4.65 -12.10 -3.51
CA GLU A 473 5.57 -12.65 -2.49
C GLU A 473 5.42 -11.84 -1.21
N GLY A 474 5.45 -12.50 -0.05
CA GLY A 474 5.45 -11.89 1.29
C GLY A 474 6.76 -12.16 2.03
N HIS A 475 7.03 -11.45 3.12
CA HIS A 475 8.25 -11.63 3.92
C HIS A 475 8.30 -12.89 4.78
#